data_AF-A0A365CWF0-F1
#
_entry.id   AF-A0A365CWF0-F1
#
_cell.length_a   1.000
_cell.length_b   1.000
_cell.length_c   1.000
_cell.angle_alpha   90.00
_cell.angle_beta   90.00
_cell.angle_gamma   90.00
#
_symmetry.space_group_name_H-M   'P 1'
#
loop_
_entity.id
_entity.type
_entity.pdbx_description
1 polymer ?
#
loop_
_entity_poly.entity_id
_entity_poly.type
_entity_poly.pdbx_seq_one_letter_code
_entity_poly.pdbx_strand_id
1 'polypeptide(L)'
;VRIFVMGIDQWRDEQDWPLPDTSYTDYFLQSGGSANTRNGDGTLTLDVPAESQRDEFRYDPRDPVPTAGGALLPSIPGFIGPVDQKAVDERPDVLCYTGPVLDEPVEVTGHVELKVFVSSSAVDTDITAKLVDVFPDGRAINLCDGILRLRYRNDLSNPAPLTPGEVYEVTVPMAVTSNVFLPGHRVRVDISSSNFPRYDRNTNTGGFINQESVDDAIVATNQVLHGPEHPSRLVLPII
;
A
#
# COMPACT_ATOMS: atom_id res chain seq x y z
N VAL A 1 3.04 25.56 11.15
CA VAL A 1 3.53 24.18 11.05
C VAL A 1 4.94 24.20 10.47
N ARG A 2 5.85 23.28 10.84
CA ARG A 2 7.20 23.21 10.25
C ARG A 2 7.51 21.77 9.90
N ILE A 3 7.72 21.48 8.62
CA ILE A 3 7.90 20.13 8.08
C ILE A 3 9.24 20.01 7.36
N PHE A 4 9.79 18.80 7.33
CA PHE A 4 10.90 18.46 6.45
C PHE A 4 10.32 17.84 5.19
N VAL A 5 10.49 18.50 4.06
CA VAL A 5 10.01 18.05 2.76
C VAL A 5 11.11 17.18 2.14
N MET A 6 10.88 15.87 2.11
CA MET A 6 11.81 14.90 1.52
C MET A 6 11.90 15.08 0.00
N GLY A 7 12.94 14.53 -0.62
CA GLY A 7 13.18 14.62 -2.06
C GLY A 7 13.93 15.90 -2.41
N ILE A 8 13.39 17.07 -2.04
CA ILE A 8 14.16 18.34 -2.05
C ILE A 8 15.03 18.52 -0.80
N ASP A 9 14.77 17.71 0.23
CA ASP A 9 15.52 17.59 1.49
C ASP A 9 15.68 18.91 2.25
N GLN A 10 14.57 19.64 2.43
CA GLN A 10 14.57 20.97 3.03
C GLN A 10 13.47 21.13 4.09
N TRP A 11 13.77 21.91 5.13
CA TRP A 11 12.76 22.38 6.07
C TRP A 11 11.93 23.50 5.45
N ARG A 12 10.60 23.41 5.57
CA ARG A 12 9.64 24.42 5.11
C ARG A 12 8.64 24.75 6.21
N ASP A 13 8.36 26.05 6.39
CA ASP A 13 7.33 26.54 7.29
C ASP A 13 6.01 26.65 6.53
N GLU A 14 4.92 26.22 7.16
CA GLU A 14 3.57 26.14 6.61
C GLU A 14 2.55 26.81 7.53
N GLN A 15 1.43 27.26 6.96
CA GLN A 15 0.39 27.95 7.72
C GLN A 15 -0.45 27.00 8.58
N ASP A 16 -0.73 25.79 8.09
CA ASP A 16 -1.62 24.83 8.76
C ASP A 16 -1.26 23.37 8.44
N TRP A 17 -1.98 22.42 9.06
CA TRP A 17 -1.96 21.00 8.73
C TRP A 17 -3.38 20.42 8.76
N PRO A 18 -3.88 19.80 7.66
CA PRO A 18 -3.26 19.66 6.33
C PRO A 18 -2.92 21.01 5.67
N LEU A 19 -2.07 21.01 4.64
CA LEU A 19 -1.74 22.25 3.92
C LEU A 19 -3.02 22.82 3.27
N PRO A 20 -3.31 24.13 3.37
CA PRO A 20 -4.58 24.71 2.92
C PRO A 20 -4.93 24.42 1.44
N ASP A 21 -3.93 24.38 0.57
CA ASP A 21 -4.09 24.20 -0.89
C ASP A 21 -3.96 22.73 -1.34
N THR A 22 -4.09 21.77 -0.41
CA THR A 22 -3.99 20.33 -0.72
C THR A 22 -5.04 19.89 -1.73
N SER A 23 -4.59 19.36 -2.87
CA SER A 23 -5.43 18.72 -3.88
C SER A 23 -5.35 17.19 -3.76
N TYR A 24 -6.37 16.58 -3.14
CA TYR A 24 -6.48 15.13 -3.09
C TYR A 24 -6.78 14.60 -4.49
N THR A 25 -5.78 13.93 -5.08
CA THR A 25 -5.79 13.46 -6.46
C THR A 25 -5.77 11.94 -6.50
N ASP A 26 -6.69 11.37 -7.26
CA ASP A 26 -6.81 9.92 -7.45
C ASP A 26 -5.85 9.43 -8.55
N TYR A 27 -5.03 8.44 -8.21
CA TYR A 27 -4.20 7.66 -9.13
C TYR A 27 -4.75 6.23 -9.17
N PHE A 28 -5.47 5.89 -10.23
CA PHE A 28 -6.11 4.60 -10.41
C PHE A 28 -5.11 3.50 -10.72
N LEU A 29 -5.37 2.31 -10.17
CA LEU A 29 -4.60 1.10 -10.44
C LEU A 29 -5.03 0.52 -11.79
N GLN A 30 -4.08 0.06 -12.59
CA GLN A 30 -4.33 -0.66 -13.84
C GLN A 30 -3.28 -1.76 -14.05
N SER A 31 -3.66 -2.86 -14.69
CA SER A 31 -2.75 -3.95 -15.10
C SER A 31 -3.41 -4.85 -16.14
N GLY A 32 -2.66 -5.77 -16.75
CA GLY A 32 -3.18 -6.90 -17.54
C GLY A 32 -3.45 -8.15 -16.70
N GLY A 33 -3.54 -8.01 -15.37
CA GLY A 33 -3.68 -9.09 -14.39
C GLY A 33 -2.35 -9.70 -13.93
N SER A 34 -1.23 -8.99 -14.12
CA SER A 34 0.11 -9.44 -13.75
C SER A 34 0.90 -8.38 -12.99
N ALA A 35 0.26 -7.62 -12.09
CA ALA A 35 0.93 -6.62 -11.27
C ALA A 35 1.86 -7.21 -10.19
N ASN A 36 1.96 -8.54 -10.06
CA ASN A 36 2.85 -9.20 -9.11
C ASN A 36 4.32 -8.87 -9.41
N THR A 37 5.05 -8.52 -8.35
CA THR A 37 6.45 -8.06 -8.35
C THR A 37 6.67 -6.72 -9.07
N ARG A 38 7.83 -6.11 -8.83
CA ARG A 38 8.29 -4.90 -9.53
C ARG A 38 8.46 -5.05 -11.04
N ASN A 39 8.51 -6.29 -11.54
CA ASN A 39 8.62 -6.60 -12.97
C ASN A 39 7.26 -6.90 -13.60
N GLY A 40 6.17 -6.81 -12.84
CA GLY A 40 4.80 -6.93 -13.31
C GLY A 40 4.36 -5.76 -14.19
N ASP A 41 3.12 -5.80 -14.64
CA ASP A 41 2.53 -4.82 -15.56
C ASP A 41 1.61 -3.80 -14.87
N GLY A 42 1.68 -3.69 -13.54
CA GLY A 42 0.90 -2.76 -12.75
C GLY A 42 1.33 -1.30 -12.97
N THR A 43 0.37 -0.45 -13.33
CA THR A 43 0.57 0.98 -13.56
C THR A 43 -0.38 1.83 -12.71
N LEU A 44 0.00 3.11 -12.52
CA LEU A 44 -0.86 4.15 -11.98
C LEU A 44 -1.26 5.13 -13.08
N THR A 45 -2.55 5.43 -13.19
CA THR A 45 -3.13 6.34 -14.20
C THR A 45 -4.01 7.41 -13.53
N LEU A 46 -4.13 8.58 -14.17
CA LEU A 46 -5.05 9.63 -13.67
C LEU A 46 -6.50 9.40 -14.13
N ASP A 47 -6.68 8.72 -15.25
CA ASP A 47 -7.99 8.33 -15.76
C ASP A 47 -8.38 6.95 -15.21
N VAL A 48 -9.69 6.76 -14.97
CA VAL A 48 -10.25 5.47 -14.61
C VAL A 48 -9.98 4.47 -15.74
N PRO A 49 -9.43 3.28 -15.46
CA PRO A 49 -9.16 2.29 -16.50
C PRO A 49 -10.45 1.86 -17.20
N ALA A 50 -10.38 1.68 -18.52
CA ALA A 50 -11.54 1.34 -19.34
C ALA A 50 -11.93 -0.15 -19.25
N GLU A 51 -11.01 -1.01 -18.84
CA GLU A 51 -11.19 -2.46 -18.78
C GLU A 51 -11.19 -2.95 -17.34
N SER A 52 -12.12 -3.87 -17.02
CA SER A 52 -12.14 -4.55 -15.72
C SER A 52 -11.11 -5.67 -15.69
N GLN A 53 -10.22 -5.62 -14.70
CA GLN A 53 -9.19 -6.62 -14.46
C GLN A 53 -9.01 -6.87 -12.96
N ARG A 54 -8.20 -7.88 -12.63
CA ARG A 54 -7.81 -8.17 -11.25
C ARG A 54 -6.42 -8.76 -11.20
N ASP A 55 -5.71 -8.44 -10.13
CA ASP A 55 -4.43 -9.06 -9.79
C ASP A 55 -4.63 -10.00 -8.60
N GLU A 56 -4.09 -11.20 -8.70
CA GLU A 56 -4.25 -12.25 -7.69
C GLU A 56 -2.92 -12.56 -7.03
N PHE A 57 -2.94 -12.80 -5.72
CA PHE A 57 -1.77 -13.25 -5.00
C PHE A 57 -2.13 -14.17 -3.83
N ARG A 58 -1.19 -15.04 -3.48
CA ARG A 58 -1.32 -16.02 -2.40
C ARG A 58 -0.61 -15.50 -1.16
N TYR A 59 -1.36 -15.26 -0.09
CA TYR A 59 -0.82 -14.90 1.22
C TYR A 59 -0.71 -16.15 2.11
N ASP A 60 0.51 -16.44 2.55
CA ASP A 60 0.81 -17.52 3.50
C ASP A 60 1.31 -16.92 4.82
N PRO A 61 0.56 -17.04 5.94
CA PRO A 61 1.00 -16.52 7.23
C PRO A 61 2.34 -17.11 7.73
N ARG A 62 2.79 -18.24 7.16
CA ARG A 62 4.10 -18.85 7.46
C ARG A 62 5.27 -18.16 6.75
N ASP A 63 5.00 -17.43 5.67
CA ASP A 63 5.97 -16.65 4.90
C ASP A 63 5.42 -15.24 4.64
N PRO A 64 5.25 -14.41 5.69
CA PRO A 64 4.75 -13.06 5.53
C PRO A 64 5.81 -12.17 4.86
N VAL A 65 5.33 -11.15 4.12
CA VAL A 65 6.18 -10.09 3.60
C VAL A 65 6.93 -9.42 4.75
N PRO A 66 8.28 -9.37 4.70
CA PRO A 66 9.07 -8.78 5.77
C PRO A 66 8.94 -7.26 5.78
N THR A 67 8.91 -6.68 6.96
CA THR A 67 9.02 -5.23 7.13
C THR A 67 10.40 -4.77 6.70
N ALA A 68 10.43 -3.81 5.77
CA ALA A 68 11.63 -3.09 5.35
C ALA A 68 11.37 -1.58 5.48
N GLY A 69 11.84 -0.98 6.58
CA GLY A 69 11.67 0.44 6.84
C GLY A 69 10.32 0.83 7.47
N GLY A 70 9.95 2.09 7.27
CA GLY A 70 8.69 2.68 7.69
C GLY A 70 8.71 3.07 9.17
N ALA A 71 7.53 3.21 9.76
CA ALA A 71 7.31 3.58 11.16
C ALA A 71 7.54 2.41 12.14
N LEU A 72 8.59 1.61 11.91
CA LEU A 72 8.99 0.57 12.86
C LEU A 72 9.56 1.23 14.13
N LEU A 73 9.11 0.78 15.30
CA LEU A 73 9.67 1.24 16.57
C LEU A 73 11.09 0.68 16.75
N PRO A 74 11.97 1.37 17.51
CA PRO A 74 13.40 1.04 17.63
C PRO A 74 13.72 -0.23 18.45
N SER A 75 12.89 -1.27 18.35
CA SER A 75 13.16 -2.61 18.90
C SER A 75 14.03 -3.48 17.99
N ILE A 76 14.22 -3.11 16.71
CA ILE A 76 15.03 -3.85 15.73
C ILE A 76 16.03 -2.88 15.04
N PRO A 77 17.34 -2.95 15.35
CA PRO A 77 18.34 -2.07 14.74
C PRO A 77 18.43 -2.26 13.21
N GLY A 78 18.46 -1.16 12.45
CA GLY A 78 18.80 -1.16 11.02
C GLY A 78 17.65 -1.28 10.01
N PHE A 79 16.39 -1.32 10.46
CA PHE A 79 15.22 -1.55 9.58
C PHE A 79 14.15 -0.44 9.67
N ILE A 80 14.53 0.80 10.01
CA ILE A 80 13.60 1.90 10.32
C ILE A 80 13.76 3.02 9.28
N GLY A 81 12.64 3.66 8.92
CA GLY A 81 12.64 4.84 8.05
C GLY A 81 12.74 4.51 6.55
N PRO A 82 13.45 5.31 5.73
CA PRO A 82 13.56 5.10 4.29
C PRO A 82 14.53 3.94 3.98
N VAL A 83 13.99 2.85 3.46
CA VAL A 83 14.71 1.62 3.12
C VAL A 83 14.40 1.23 1.68
N ASP A 84 15.41 0.71 0.98
CA ASP A 84 15.22 0.18 -0.37
C ASP A 84 14.36 -1.10 -0.34
N GLN A 85 13.29 -1.10 -1.14
CA GLN A 85 12.28 -2.16 -1.19
C GLN A 85 12.63 -3.29 -2.15
N LYS A 86 13.79 -3.25 -2.82
CA LYS A 86 14.22 -4.30 -3.77
C LYS A 86 14.18 -5.72 -3.23
N ALA A 87 14.38 -5.91 -1.93
CA ALA A 87 14.34 -7.22 -1.26
C ALA A 87 12.91 -7.73 -1.00
N VAL A 88 11.91 -6.87 -1.17
CA VAL A 88 10.49 -7.13 -0.91
C VAL A 88 9.69 -7.18 -2.21
N ASP A 89 9.97 -6.26 -3.13
CA ASP A 89 9.20 -6.07 -4.36
C ASP A 89 9.43 -7.14 -5.44
N GLU A 90 10.28 -8.15 -5.19
CA GLU A 90 10.41 -9.34 -6.05
C GLU A 90 9.48 -10.49 -5.63
N ARG A 91 8.79 -10.35 -4.50
CA ARG A 91 7.91 -11.42 -4.00
C ARG A 91 6.61 -11.49 -4.80
N PRO A 92 6.11 -12.70 -5.13
CA PRO A 92 4.87 -12.86 -5.89
C PRO A 92 3.61 -12.43 -5.12
N ASP A 93 3.70 -12.26 -3.79
CA ASP A 93 2.64 -11.75 -2.94
C ASP A 93 2.71 -10.24 -2.69
N VAL A 94 3.53 -9.53 -3.47
CA VAL A 94 3.60 -8.06 -3.52
C VAL A 94 3.19 -7.62 -4.91
N LEU A 95 2.08 -6.88 -5.00
CA LEU A 95 1.62 -6.23 -6.23
C LEU A 95 2.26 -4.84 -6.30
N CYS A 96 2.85 -4.49 -7.43
CA CYS A 96 3.49 -3.19 -7.65
C CYS A 96 2.75 -2.43 -8.75
N TYR A 97 2.22 -1.24 -8.42
CA TYR A 97 1.61 -0.33 -9.39
C TYR A 97 2.47 0.92 -9.50
N THR A 98 3.08 1.14 -10.66
CA THR A 98 4.07 2.21 -10.85
C THR A 98 3.61 3.22 -11.89
N GLY A 99 3.65 4.51 -11.56
CA GLY A 99 3.37 5.59 -12.49
C GLY A 99 4.44 5.75 -13.58
N PRO A 100 4.19 6.62 -14.57
CA PRO A 100 5.20 6.99 -15.56
C PRO A 100 6.42 7.65 -14.90
N VAL A 101 7.53 7.73 -15.64
CA VAL A 101 8.64 8.62 -15.24
C VAL A 101 8.10 10.04 -15.23
N LEU A 102 8.35 10.76 -14.14
CA LEU A 102 7.94 12.15 -14.01
C LEU A 102 8.89 13.04 -14.82
N ASP A 103 8.34 13.91 -15.65
CA ASP A 103 9.10 14.97 -16.33
C ASP A 103 9.23 16.23 -15.46
N GLU A 104 8.28 16.43 -14.55
CA GLU A 104 8.18 17.58 -13.64
C GLU A 104 8.04 17.09 -12.19
N PRO A 105 8.49 17.87 -11.18
CA PRO A 105 8.36 17.47 -9.79
C PRO A 105 6.89 17.37 -9.37
N VAL A 106 6.56 16.35 -8.58
CA VAL A 106 5.24 16.18 -7.95
C VAL A 106 5.42 16.15 -6.44
N GLU A 107 4.85 17.13 -5.75
CA GLU A 107 4.86 17.14 -4.29
C GLU A 107 3.66 16.40 -3.72
N VAL A 108 3.93 15.52 -2.74
CA VAL A 108 2.94 14.80 -1.96
C VAL A 108 3.17 15.13 -0.49
N THR A 109 2.32 15.98 0.09
CA THR A 109 2.42 16.41 1.49
C THR A 109 1.05 16.36 2.17
N GLY A 110 0.85 15.38 3.06
CA GLY A 110 -0.42 15.20 3.78
C GLY A 110 -0.74 13.74 4.09
N HIS A 111 -2.03 13.45 4.28
CA HIS A 111 -2.54 12.10 4.50
C HIS A 111 -2.67 11.32 3.19
N VAL A 112 -2.18 10.09 3.17
CA VAL A 112 -2.22 9.18 2.02
C VAL A 112 -3.16 8.03 2.33
N GLU A 113 -3.98 7.65 1.35
CA GLU A 113 -4.91 6.54 1.47
C GLU A 113 -4.91 5.69 0.20
N LEU A 114 -5.14 4.38 0.35
CA LEU A 114 -5.50 3.52 -0.76
C LEU A 114 -6.98 3.15 -0.63
N LYS A 115 -7.80 3.47 -1.63
CA LYS A 115 -9.19 3.01 -1.75
C LYS A 115 -9.22 1.87 -2.75
N VAL A 116 -9.55 0.67 -2.31
CA VAL A 116 -9.33 -0.55 -3.10
C VAL A 116 -10.50 -1.51 -3.00
N PHE A 117 -10.82 -2.12 -4.14
CA PHE A 117 -11.77 -3.22 -4.24
C PHE A 117 -11.02 -4.54 -4.09
N VAL A 118 -11.37 -5.31 -3.08
CA VAL A 118 -10.66 -6.55 -2.74
C VAL A 118 -11.62 -7.71 -2.56
N SER A 119 -11.15 -8.92 -2.86
CA SER A 119 -11.80 -10.16 -2.48
C SER A 119 -10.78 -11.12 -1.86
N SER A 120 -11.27 -12.09 -1.10
CA SER A 120 -10.44 -13.12 -0.49
C SER A 120 -11.13 -14.48 -0.53
N SER A 121 -10.34 -15.55 -0.61
CA SER A 121 -10.82 -16.92 -0.36
C SER A 121 -11.07 -17.20 1.13
N ALA A 122 -10.61 -16.32 2.03
CA ALA A 122 -10.72 -16.47 3.47
C ALA A 122 -11.86 -15.64 4.06
N VAL A 123 -12.26 -15.97 5.29
CA VAL A 123 -13.28 -15.23 6.06
C VAL A 123 -12.70 -13.99 6.77
N ASP A 124 -11.38 -13.84 6.76
CA ASP A 124 -10.64 -12.65 7.18
C ASP A 124 -9.25 -12.70 6.54
N THR A 125 -8.63 -11.54 6.34
CA THR A 125 -7.23 -11.36 5.89
C THR A 125 -6.85 -9.90 6.15
N ASP A 126 -5.60 -9.53 5.93
CA ASP A 126 -5.18 -8.13 5.91
C ASP A 126 -4.96 -7.65 4.47
N ILE A 127 -5.04 -6.33 4.27
CA ILE A 127 -4.55 -5.62 3.08
C ILE A 127 -3.59 -4.53 3.57
N THR A 128 -2.42 -4.48 2.95
CA THR A 128 -1.36 -3.51 3.23
C THR A 128 -1.10 -2.68 1.98
N ALA A 129 -0.73 -1.43 2.19
CA ALA A 129 -0.35 -0.52 1.11
C ALA A 129 0.86 0.29 1.55
N LYS A 130 1.83 0.48 0.64
CA LYS A 130 3.06 1.23 0.89
C LYS A 130 3.34 2.16 -0.28
N LEU A 131 3.48 3.45 0.01
CA LEU A 131 3.89 4.45 -0.96
C LEU A 131 5.42 4.42 -1.09
N VAL A 132 5.90 4.40 -2.33
CA VAL A 132 7.31 4.23 -2.67
C VAL A 132 7.73 5.26 -3.71
N ASP A 133 8.89 5.87 -3.50
CA ASP A 133 9.61 6.69 -4.46
C ASP A 133 10.64 5.82 -5.21
N VAL A 134 10.41 5.61 -6.50
CA VAL A 134 11.33 4.86 -7.36
C VAL A 134 12.29 5.84 -8.03
N PHE A 135 13.55 5.77 -7.63
CA PHE A 135 14.63 6.63 -8.10
C PHE A 135 15.11 6.22 -9.50
N PRO A 136 15.73 7.14 -10.27
CA PRO A 136 16.30 6.85 -11.59
C PRO A 136 17.35 5.74 -11.61
N ASP A 137 18.08 5.53 -10.51
CA ASP A 137 19.08 4.46 -10.35
C ASP A 137 18.47 3.11 -9.93
N GLY A 138 17.14 3.05 -9.86
CA GLY A 138 16.36 1.87 -9.54
C GLY A 138 16.19 1.61 -8.05
N ARG A 139 16.73 2.42 -7.13
CA ARG A 139 16.34 2.33 -5.71
C ARG A 139 14.83 2.57 -5.57
N ALA A 140 14.17 1.82 -4.70
CA ALA A 140 12.75 1.96 -4.42
C ALA A 140 12.57 2.28 -2.94
N ILE A 141 12.44 3.55 -2.58
CA ILE A 141 12.46 4.00 -1.18
C ILE A 141 11.04 4.14 -0.65
N ASN A 142 10.71 3.42 0.41
CA ASN A 142 9.40 3.56 1.05
C ASN A 142 9.26 4.92 1.77
N LEU A 143 8.06 5.49 1.71
CA LEU A 143 7.73 6.77 2.33
C LEU A 143 6.80 6.59 3.52
N CYS A 144 5.60 6.05 3.27
CA CYS A 144 4.60 5.75 4.29
C CYS A 144 3.83 4.47 3.91
N ASP A 145 3.22 3.84 4.89
CA ASP A 145 2.49 2.59 4.69
C ASP A 145 1.43 2.39 5.77
N GLY A 146 0.45 1.57 5.43
CA GLY A 146 -0.69 1.24 6.27
C GLY A 146 -1.13 -0.21 6.12
N ILE A 147 -2.04 -0.60 6.99
CA ILE A 147 -2.70 -1.91 6.98
C ILE A 147 -4.16 -1.73 7.34
N LEU A 148 -5.02 -2.54 6.72
CA LEU A 148 -6.38 -2.76 7.14
C LEU A 148 -6.59 -4.26 7.32
N ARG A 149 -6.95 -4.66 8.54
CA ARG A 149 -7.44 -6.00 8.82
C ARG A 149 -8.93 -6.06 8.48
N LEU A 150 -9.30 -6.91 7.53
CA LEU A 150 -10.58 -6.80 6.82
C LEU A 150 -11.81 -7.07 7.69
N ARG A 151 -11.70 -7.82 8.79
CA ARG A 151 -12.80 -7.90 9.76
C ARG A 151 -13.19 -6.52 10.33
N TYR A 152 -12.26 -5.56 10.38
CA TYR A 152 -12.48 -4.21 10.90
C TYR A 152 -12.74 -3.17 9.80
N ARG A 153 -13.04 -3.59 8.56
CA ARG A 153 -13.23 -2.69 7.40
C ARG A 153 -14.27 -1.59 7.60
N ASN A 154 -15.26 -1.81 8.47
CA ASN A 154 -16.35 -0.87 8.73
C ASN A 154 -16.24 -0.18 10.10
N ASP A 155 -15.79 -0.89 11.13
CA ASP A 155 -15.69 -0.41 12.51
C ASP A 155 -14.64 -1.22 13.27
N LEU A 156 -13.66 -0.54 13.89
CA LEU A 156 -12.63 -1.15 14.73
C LEU A 156 -13.23 -1.81 15.99
N SER A 157 -14.41 -1.37 16.43
CA SER A 157 -15.09 -1.86 17.63
C SER A 157 -16.03 -3.04 17.36
N ASN A 158 -16.45 -3.21 16.10
CA ASN A 158 -17.44 -4.22 15.72
C ASN A 158 -16.95 -5.02 14.51
N PRO A 159 -16.07 -6.02 14.71
CA PRO A 159 -15.54 -6.81 13.62
C PRO A 159 -16.63 -7.68 12.96
N ALA A 160 -16.62 -7.75 11.63
CA ALA A 160 -17.51 -8.60 10.85
C ALA A 160 -16.67 -9.47 9.88
N PRO A 161 -16.93 -10.78 9.76
CA PRO A 161 -16.19 -11.61 8.81
C PRO A 161 -16.46 -11.18 7.36
N LEU A 162 -15.60 -11.63 6.46
CA LEU A 162 -15.83 -11.62 5.01
C LEU A 162 -16.64 -12.84 4.61
N THR A 163 -17.40 -12.69 3.53
CA THR A 163 -17.88 -13.80 2.72
C THR A 163 -16.81 -14.13 1.68
N PRO A 164 -16.26 -15.36 1.66
CA PRO A 164 -15.27 -15.74 0.66
C PRO A 164 -15.76 -15.49 -0.78
N GLY A 165 -14.93 -14.83 -1.59
CA GLY A 165 -15.21 -14.47 -2.98
C GLY A 165 -16.09 -13.23 -3.18
N GLU A 166 -16.67 -12.65 -2.12
CA GLU A 166 -17.37 -11.37 -2.20
C GLU A 166 -16.36 -10.22 -2.34
N VAL A 167 -16.71 -9.22 -3.16
CA VAL A 167 -15.89 -8.02 -3.38
C VAL A 167 -16.29 -6.95 -2.37
N TYR A 168 -15.30 -6.35 -1.72
CA TYR A 168 -15.47 -5.26 -0.78
C TYR A 168 -14.67 -4.04 -1.23
N GLU A 169 -15.28 -2.86 -1.24
CA GLU A 169 -14.55 -1.59 -1.29
C GLU A 169 -14.07 -1.26 0.13
N VAL A 170 -12.77 -1.02 0.28
CA VAL A 170 -12.16 -0.68 1.57
C VAL A 170 -11.15 0.46 1.43
N THR A 171 -10.95 1.20 2.52
CA THR A 171 -9.91 2.23 2.60
C THR A 171 -8.80 1.76 3.53
N VAL A 172 -7.56 1.76 3.04
CA VAL A 172 -6.34 1.53 3.82
C VAL A 172 -5.71 2.89 4.11
N PRO A 173 -5.77 3.40 5.35
CA PRO A 173 -5.07 4.62 5.74
C PRO A 173 -3.56 4.36 5.78
N MET A 174 -2.77 5.12 5.01
CA MET A 174 -1.31 4.92 4.86
C MET A 174 -0.50 5.95 5.66
N ALA A 175 -1.10 6.50 6.71
CA ALA A 175 -0.56 7.61 7.51
C ALA A 175 -0.28 8.86 6.65
N VAL A 176 0.87 9.50 6.85
CA VAL A 176 1.22 10.80 6.25
C VAL A 176 2.64 10.78 5.70
N THR A 177 2.92 11.62 4.71
CA THR A 177 4.27 11.90 4.21
C THR A 177 4.41 13.35 3.77
N SER A 178 5.65 13.79 3.53
CA SER A 178 5.99 15.01 2.77
C SER A 178 7.20 14.70 1.90
N ASN A 179 6.96 14.48 0.59
CA ASN A 179 7.99 14.12 -0.38
C ASN A 179 7.73 14.83 -1.71
N VAL A 180 8.79 15.36 -2.32
CA VAL A 180 8.78 15.74 -3.73
C VAL A 180 9.38 14.61 -4.54
N PHE A 181 8.55 13.96 -5.36
CA PHE A 181 9.04 13.06 -6.40
C PHE A 181 9.65 13.91 -7.51
N LEU A 182 10.97 13.85 -7.66
CA LEU A 182 11.71 14.70 -8.60
C LEU A 182 11.58 14.20 -10.06
N PRO A 183 11.91 15.03 -11.07
CA PRO A 183 12.04 14.56 -12.44
C PRO A 183 12.94 13.33 -12.55
N GLY A 184 12.51 12.34 -13.33
CA GLY A 184 13.15 11.04 -13.45
C GLY A 184 12.69 9.99 -12.42
N HIS A 185 12.02 10.39 -11.34
CA HIS A 185 11.45 9.47 -10.36
C HIS A 185 10.10 8.92 -10.84
N ARG A 186 9.57 7.94 -10.10
CA ARG A 186 8.21 7.43 -10.27
C ARG A 186 7.52 7.27 -8.93
N VAL A 187 6.24 7.58 -8.91
CA VAL A 187 5.34 7.21 -7.81
C VAL A 187 5.00 5.74 -7.95
N ARG A 188 5.13 4.96 -6.88
CA ARG A 188 4.71 3.56 -6.83
C ARG A 188 3.90 3.26 -5.56
N VAL A 189 2.92 2.38 -5.67
CA VAL A 189 2.28 1.75 -4.52
C VAL A 189 2.51 0.24 -4.56
N ASP A 190 3.01 -0.30 -3.44
CA ASP A 190 3.15 -1.73 -3.23
C ASP A 190 1.97 -2.21 -2.36
N ILE A 191 1.26 -3.25 -2.79
CA ILE A 191 0.09 -3.82 -2.11
C ILE A 191 0.37 -5.28 -1.78
N SER A 192 0.02 -5.70 -0.56
CA SER A 192 0.14 -7.10 -0.12
C SER A 192 -0.86 -7.40 1.00
N SER A 193 -0.77 -8.55 1.65
CA SER A 193 -1.56 -8.93 2.83
C SER A 193 -0.75 -9.11 4.10
N SER A 194 0.49 -8.64 4.13
CA SER A 194 1.31 -8.66 5.35
C SER A 194 2.42 -7.62 5.32
N ASN A 195 2.89 -7.23 6.50
CA ASN A 195 4.06 -6.38 6.72
C ASN A 195 4.61 -6.69 8.12
N PHE A 196 5.32 -7.80 8.24
CA PHE A 196 5.72 -8.41 9.51
C PHE A 196 7.21 -8.16 9.81
N PRO A 197 7.62 -7.74 11.03
CA PRO A 197 6.84 -7.74 12.26
C PRO A 197 6.23 -6.38 12.64
N ARG A 198 6.16 -5.40 11.72
CA ARG A 198 5.49 -4.13 12.04
C ARG A 198 4.04 -4.35 12.49
N TYR A 199 3.33 -5.21 11.78
CA TYR A 199 2.00 -5.69 12.17
C TYR A 199 2.05 -7.20 12.43
N ASP A 200 1.18 -7.69 13.31
CA ASP A 200 0.98 -9.13 13.46
C ASP A 200 0.37 -9.69 12.15
N ARG A 201 0.73 -10.93 11.84
CA ARG A 201 0.21 -11.64 10.66
C ARG A 201 -1.23 -12.10 10.90
N ASN A 202 -2.14 -11.81 9.98
CA ASN A 202 -3.46 -12.44 9.99
C ASN A 202 -3.34 -13.95 9.75
N THR A 203 -4.09 -14.76 10.49
CA THR A 203 -4.12 -16.23 10.33
C THR A 203 -5.11 -16.71 9.27
N ASN A 204 -5.92 -15.80 8.74
CA ASN A 204 -6.95 -16.03 7.72
C ASN A 204 -8.10 -16.97 8.15
N THR A 205 -8.22 -17.27 9.44
CA THR A 205 -9.24 -18.17 10.01
C THR A 205 -10.50 -17.44 10.47
N GLY A 206 -10.42 -16.12 10.68
CA GLY A 206 -11.46 -15.34 11.37
C GLY A 206 -11.46 -15.49 12.89
N GLY A 207 -10.60 -16.34 13.46
CA GLY A 207 -10.51 -16.56 14.90
C GLY A 207 -9.72 -15.48 15.66
N PHE A 208 -9.37 -15.77 16.91
CA PHE A 208 -8.57 -14.88 17.75
C PHE A 208 -7.08 -15.07 17.45
N ILE A 209 -6.55 -14.24 16.54
CA ILE A 209 -5.17 -14.33 16.01
C ILE A 209 -4.10 -14.50 17.10
N ASN A 210 -4.25 -13.81 18.23
CA ASN A 210 -3.30 -13.88 19.35
C ASN A 210 -3.32 -15.20 20.14
N GLN A 211 -4.27 -16.10 19.86
CA GLN A 211 -4.42 -17.41 20.50
C GLN A 211 -4.13 -18.56 19.53
N GLU A 212 -3.85 -18.26 18.25
CA GLU A 212 -3.68 -19.25 17.19
C GLU A 212 -2.22 -19.56 16.93
N SER A 213 -1.93 -20.82 16.63
CA SER A 213 -0.62 -21.20 16.08
C SER A 213 -0.54 -20.83 14.60
N VAL A 214 0.65 -20.44 14.15
CA VAL A 214 0.90 -20.26 12.70
C VAL A 214 0.70 -21.57 11.93
N ASP A 215 0.85 -22.72 12.60
CA ASP A 215 0.63 -24.03 11.98
C ASP A 215 -0.84 -24.30 11.64
N ASP A 216 -1.77 -23.62 12.33
CA ASP A 216 -3.21 -23.70 12.08
C ASP A 216 -3.71 -22.61 11.11
N ALA A 217 -2.83 -21.69 10.72
CA ALA A 217 -3.18 -20.58 9.84
C ALA A 217 -3.50 -21.07 8.42
N ILE A 218 -4.50 -20.45 7.80
CA ILE A 218 -4.95 -20.78 6.45
C ILE A 218 -4.23 -19.90 5.44
N VAL A 219 -3.95 -20.46 4.27
CA VAL A 219 -3.43 -19.71 3.13
C VAL A 219 -4.62 -19.06 2.42
N ALA A 220 -4.54 -17.75 2.19
CA ALA A 220 -5.56 -17.01 1.47
C ALA A 220 -5.12 -16.69 0.03
N THR A 221 -6.03 -16.86 -0.92
CA THR A 221 -5.92 -16.24 -2.25
C THR A 221 -6.66 -14.92 -2.19
N ASN A 222 -5.93 -13.82 -2.36
CA ASN A 222 -6.45 -12.46 -2.29
C ASN A 222 -6.39 -11.83 -3.68
N GLN A 223 -7.35 -10.96 -3.97
CA GLN A 223 -7.45 -10.28 -5.25
C GLN A 223 -7.61 -8.78 -5.04
N VAL A 224 -6.94 -7.99 -5.88
CA VAL A 224 -7.17 -6.55 -6.04
C VAL A 224 -7.85 -6.36 -7.39
N LEU A 225 -9.06 -5.80 -7.38
CA LEU A 225 -9.84 -5.55 -8.59
C LEU A 225 -9.65 -4.11 -9.03
N HIS A 226 -9.55 -3.88 -10.34
CA HIS A 226 -9.48 -2.55 -10.93
C HIS A 226 -10.29 -2.46 -12.23
N GLY A 227 -10.64 -1.25 -12.63
CA GLY A 227 -11.44 -0.98 -13.84
C GLY A 227 -12.61 -0.03 -13.60
N PRO A 228 -13.54 0.08 -14.56
CA PRO A 228 -14.62 1.06 -14.50
C PRO A 228 -15.63 0.77 -13.38
N GLU A 229 -15.87 -0.50 -13.06
CA GLU A 229 -16.78 -0.93 -11.99
C GLU A 229 -16.10 -0.99 -10.62
N HIS A 230 -14.77 -1.12 -10.61
CA HIS A 230 -13.96 -1.25 -9.40
C HIS A 230 -12.80 -0.24 -9.45
N PRO A 231 -13.06 1.07 -9.32
CA PRO A 231 -12.02 2.10 -9.49
C PRO A 231 -11.09 2.17 -8.26
N SER A 232 -10.29 1.12 -8.05
CA SER A 232 -9.22 1.07 -7.05
C SER A 232 -8.19 2.15 -7.35
N ARG A 233 -7.81 2.94 -6.35
CA ARG A 233 -6.96 4.12 -6.51
C ARG A 233 -6.18 4.47 -5.25
N LEU A 234 -4.97 4.97 -5.49
CA LEU A 234 -4.14 5.67 -4.52
C LEU A 234 -4.56 7.14 -4.48
N VAL A 235 -4.88 7.65 -3.29
CA VAL A 235 -5.29 9.05 -3.09
C VAL A 235 -4.09 9.82 -2.54
N LEU A 236 -3.58 10.77 -3.33
CA LEU A 236 -2.39 11.55 -2.99
C LEU A 236 -2.74 13.01 -2.66
N PRO A 237 -2.22 13.57 -1.56
CA PRO A 237 -2.36 14.99 -1.21
C PRO A 237 -1.33 15.82 -2.01
N ILE A 238 -1.68 16.19 -3.24
CA ILE A 238 -0.82 16.97 -4.14
C ILE A 238 -0.80 18.44 -3.68
N ILE A 239 0.39 19.05 -3.69
CA ILE A 239 0.63 20.48 -3.44
C ILE A 239 1.07 21.18 -4.73
#